data_AF-A0A416ZJ22-F1
#
_entry.id   AF-A0A416ZJ22-F1
#
_cell.length_a   1.000
_cell.length_b   1.000
_cell.length_c   1.000
_cell.angle_alpha   90.00
_cell.angle_beta   90.00
_cell.angle_gamma   90.00
#
_symmetry.space_group_name_H-M   'P 1'
#
loop_
_entity.id
_entity.type
_entity.pdbx_description
1 polymer ?
#
loop_
_entity_poly.entity_id
_entity_poly.type
_entity_poly.pdbx_seq_one_letter_code
_entity_poly.pdbx_strand_id
1 'polypeptide(L)' 'MDTSSLMKQILSSDNLNRAYLQVVRNKGAEGVDGMKYTELKEHLVKDGEIIKEQLRTRKYKPQPVRRV' A
#
# COMPACT_ATOMS: atom_id res chain seq x y z
N MET A 1 -16.63 11.99 -14.68
CA MET A 1 -15.68 12.08 -13.56
C MET A 1 -14.36 12.55 -14.12
N ASP A 2 -13.71 13.51 -13.48
CA ASP A 2 -12.38 13.98 -13.88
C ASP A 2 -11.32 12.95 -13.46
N THR A 3 -10.61 12.39 -14.43
CA THR A 3 -9.56 11.38 -14.24
C THR A 3 -8.15 11.96 -14.23
N SER A 4 -8.00 13.27 -14.42
CA SER A 4 -6.69 13.94 -14.49
C SER A 4 -5.93 13.93 -13.15
N SER A 5 -6.63 13.74 -12.02
CA SER A 5 -6.07 13.79 -10.65
C SER A 5 -6.29 12.51 -9.82
N LEU A 6 -6.41 11.34 -10.47
CA LEU A 6 -6.68 10.08 -9.75
C LEU A 6 -5.62 9.75 -8.69
N MET A 7 -4.34 10.09 -8.92
CA MET A 7 -3.27 9.83 -7.95
C MET A 7 -3.54 10.52 -6.60
N LYS A 8 -4.09 11.74 -6.61
CA LYS A 8 -4.45 12.45 -5.38
C LYS A 8 -5.57 11.74 -4.62
N GLN A 9 -6.54 11.18 -5.34
CA GLN A 9 -7.65 10.43 -4.75
C GLN A 9 -7.18 9.07 -4.18
N ILE A 10 -6.34 8.35 -4.94
CA ILE A 10 -5.72 7.08 -4.51
C ILE A 10 -4.93 7.27 -3.19
N LEU A 11 -4.16 8.35 -3.09
CA LEU A 11 -3.32 8.63 -1.92
C LEU A 11 -4.03 9.40 -0.79
N SER A 12 -5.35 9.58 -0.89
CA SER A 12 -6.12 10.21 0.19
C SER A 12 -6.16 9.33 1.43
N SER A 13 -6.11 9.93 2.62
CA SER A 13 -6.10 9.18 3.89
C SER A 13 -7.31 8.27 4.04
N ASP A 14 -8.48 8.73 3.58
CA ASP A 14 -9.71 7.93 3.59
C ASP A 14 -9.59 6.67 2.70
N ASN A 15 -9.12 6.84 1.45
CA ASN A 15 -8.94 5.71 0.54
C ASN A 15 -7.90 4.71 1.07
N LEU A 16 -6.77 5.22 1.57
CA LEU A 16 -5.70 4.38 2.12
C LEU A 16 -6.14 3.61 3.37
N ASN A 17 -6.95 4.22 4.25
CA ASN A 17 -7.51 3.53 5.40
C ASN A 17 -8.48 2.41 4.99
N ARG A 18 -9.37 2.68 4.02
CA ARG A 18 -10.26 1.65 3.45
C ARG A 18 -9.48 0.50 2.81
N ALA A 19 -8.42 0.82 2.05
CA ALA A 19 -7.56 -0.17 1.44
C ALA A 19 -6.84 -1.03 2.49
N TYR A 20 -6.26 -0.42 3.53
CA TYR A 20 -5.62 -1.13 4.63
C TYR A 20 -6.58 -2.11 5.32
N LEU A 21 -7.78 -1.65 5.69
CA LEU A 21 -8.77 -2.50 6.36
C LEU A 21 -9.17 -3.69 5.49
N GLN A 22 -9.32 -3.48 4.17
CA GLN A 22 -9.67 -4.56 3.25
C GLN A 22 -8.52 -5.57 3.09
N VAL A 23 -7.26 -5.13 3.01
CA VAL A 23 -6.10 -6.04 2.94
C VAL A 23 -5.98 -6.89 4.21
N VAL A 24 -6.12 -6.28 5.38
CA VAL A 24 -6.11 -7.01 6.66
C VAL A 24 -7.26 -8.01 6.74
N ARG A 25 -8.45 -7.64 6.24
CA ARG A 25 -9.60 -8.55 6.18
C ARG A 25 -9.37 -9.75 5.26
N ASN A 26 -8.70 -9.54 4.12
CA ASN A 26 -8.40 -10.59 3.15
C ASN A 26 -7.41 -11.63 3.71
N LYS A 27 -6.56 -11.23 4.67
CA LYS A 27 -5.43 -12.04 5.16
C LYS A 27 -4.57 -12.49 3.97
N GLY A 28 -4.08 -13.72 3.99
CA GLY A 28 -3.29 -14.31 2.92
C GLY A 28 -1.90 -14.72 3.40
N ALA A 29 -1.25 -15.53 2.57
CA ALA A 29 0.15 -15.90 2.76
C ALA A 29 1.06 -14.70 2.44
N GLU A 30 2.24 -14.68 3.06
CA GLU A 30 3.18 -13.57 2.93
C GLU A 30 3.77 -13.44 1.52
N GLY A 31 4.31 -12.27 1.20
CA GLY A 31 5.04 -12.01 -0.04
C GLY A 31 6.49 -12.50 0.01
N VAL A 32 7.31 -11.99 -0.91
CA VAL A 32 8.76 -12.28 -0.97
C VAL A 32 9.54 -11.68 0.21
N ASP A 33 8.98 -10.67 0.87
CA ASP A 33 9.53 -10.00 2.05
C ASP A 33 9.17 -10.72 3.37
N GLY A 34 8.28 -11.72 3.31
CA GLY A 34 7.83 -12.46 4.50
C GLY A 34 6.97 -11.64 5.46
N MET A 35 6.49 -10.45 5.07
CA MET A 35 5.66 -9.61 5.94
C MET A 35 4.24 -10.18 6.08
N LYS A 36 3.79 -10.36 7.32
CA LYS A 36 2.43 -10.78 7.63
C LYS A 36 1.46 -9.60 7.57
N TYR A 37 0.20 -9.91 7.27
CA TYR A 37 -0.87 -8.89 7.28
C TYR A 37 -1.03 -8.19 8.65
N THR A 38 -0.62 -8.84 9.75
CA THR A 38 -0.63 -8.27 11.10
C THR A 38 0.45 -7.20 11.32
N GLU A 39 1.54 -7.27 10.57
CA GLU A 39 2.70 -6.36 10.68
C GLU A 39 2.52 -5.10 9.79
N LEU A 40 1.56 -5.15 8.86
CA LEU A 40 1.31 -4.08 7.87
C LEU A 40 1.08 -2.71 8.54
N LYS A 41 0.39 -2.66 9.69
CA LYS A 41 0.13 -1.39 10.38
C LYS A 41 1.41 -0.70 10.81
N GLU A 42 2.32 -1.43 11.43
CA GLU A 42 3.59 -0.90 11.95
C GLU A 42 4.48 -0.44 10.79
N HIS A 43 4.51 -1.22 9.71
CA HIS A 43 5.22 -0.83 8.49
C HIS A 43 4.67 0.48 7.90
N LEU A 44 3.34 0.64 7.81
CA LEU A 44 2.73 1.87 7.30
C LEU A 44 2.94 3.08 8.21
N VAL A 45 2.98 2.89 9.53
CA VAL A 45 3.31 3.98 10.48
C VAL A 45 4.75 4.47 10.25
N LYS A 46 5.68 3.53 10.01
CA LYS A 46 7.09 3.85 9.81
C LYS A 46 7.39 4.42 8.42
N ASP A 47 6.86 3.77 7.38
CA ASP A 47 7.31 3.97 5.99
C ASP A 47 6.20 4.54 5.08
N GLY A 48 4.96 4.69 5.56
CA GLY A 48 3.80 5.04 4.73
C GLY A 48 3.91 6.38 4.01
N GLU A 49 4.44 7.43 4.66
CA GLU A 49 4.65 8.73 4.00
C GLU A 49 5.76 8.66 2.95
N ILE A 50 6.81 7.87 3.19
CA ILE A 50 7.88 7.63 2.21
C ILE A 50 7.30 6.93 0.97
N ILE A 51 6.49 5.89 1.16
CA ILE A 51 5.81 5.17 0.08
C ILE A 51 4.91 6.11 -0.72
N LYS A 52 4.10 6.95 -0.05
CA LYS A 52 3.23 7.94 -0.71
C LYS A 52 4.05 8.90 -1.58
N GLU A 53 5.18 9.39 -1.08
CA GLU A 53 6.01 10.32 -1.84
C GLU A 53 6.71 9.65 -3.03
N GLN A 54 7.18 8.42 -2.86
CA GLN A 54 7.71 7.62 -3.97
C GLN A 54 6.64 7.33 -5.03
N LEU A 55 5.38 7.11 -4.64
CA LEU A 55 4.27 6.94 -5.58
C LEU A 55 3.97 8.22 -6.35
N ARG A 56 3.92 9.39 -5.67
CA ARG A 56 3.73 10.70 -6.32
C ARG A 56 4.82 11.01 -7.34
N THR A 57 6.06 10.71 -6.99
CA THR A 57 7.24 10.97 -7.83
C THR A 57 7.56 9.84 -8.81
N ARG A 58 6.72 8.79 -8.88
CA ARG A 58 6.90 7.60 -9.74
C ARG A 58 8.20 6.84 -9.52
N LYS A 59 8.73 6.88 -8.29
CA LYS A 59 9.96 6.18 -7.87
C LYS A 59 9.71 4.89 -7.11
N TYR A 60 8.46 4.63 -6.69
CA TYR A 60 8.11 3.42 -5.98
C TYR A 60 8.33 2.19 -6.86
N LYS A 61 8.99 1.17 -6.32
CA LYS A 61 9.26 -0.10 -7.00
C LYS A 61 8.50 -1.22 -6.29
N PRO A 62 7.41 -1.73 -6.86
CA PRO A 62 6.72 -2.89 -6.32
C PRO A 62 7.66 -4.10 -6.24
N GLN A 63 7.54 -4.89 -5.19
CA GLN A 63 8.28 -6.15 -5.06
C GLN A 63 7.70 -7.21 -6.01
N PRO A 64 8.53 -8.15 -6.50
CA PRO A 64 8.05 -9.27 -7.30
C PRO A 64 7.08 -10.14 -6.48
N VAL A 65 6.15 -10.81 -7.17
CA VAL A 65 5.20 -11.73 -6.53
C VAL A 65 5.89 -13.03 -6.12
N ARG A 66 5.55 -13.55 -4.94
CA ARG A 66 6.01 -14.88 -4.50
C ARG A 66 5.23 -15.95 -5.28
N ARG A 67 5.95 -16.82 -6.00
CA ARG A 67 5.34 -18.01 -6.63
C ARG A 67 5.20 -19.11 -5.59
N VAL A 68 4.03 -19.75 -5.58
CA VAL A 68 3.71 -20.94 -4.79
C VAL A 68 3.26 -22.06 -5.70
#